data_AF-Q1PQ26-F1
#
_entry.id   AF-Q1PQ26-F1
#
_cell.length_a   1.000
_cell.length_b   1.000
_cell.length_c   1.000
_cell.angle_alpha   90.00
_cell.angle_beta   90.00
_cell.angle_gamma   90.00
#
_symmetry.space_group_name_H-M   'P 1'
#
loop_
_entity.id
_entity.type
_entity.pdbx_description
1 polymer ?
#
loop_
_entity_poly.entity_id
_entity_poly.type
_entity_poly.pdbx_seq_one_letter_code
_entity_poly.pdbx_strand_id
1 'polypeptide(L)'
;GLYKKAREGVIKGFTGITQEYERPHKPELVVSTHECTVQESTQKLVTLLEQEGIIPRSLRDVDLLPELYPSESTASDALRHEAESLKTLPISTVELQWVQVLSEGWAYPLRGFMREDEYLQTLHFNTLQSGMDGSYRENHSVPIVLSATAAEKDRLDGVSALTLTHEGKPVAILRRPEFYFQRKEERLARQFGTSNPNHPYSKQVLESGEYLVGGDLAVIERIRWDDGLDQYRLTPNELRRKFKELNADAIFAFQLRNPIHNGHALLMQDTKRQLLERGFKQPVLLLHPLGGWTKDDDVPLDVRMRQHQAVLDAGVLRREDTVLAIFPSPMMYAGPTEVQWHAKARMNAGANFYI
;
A
#
# COMPACT_ATOMS: atom_id res chain seq x y z
N GLY A 1 -5.52 29.10 43.56
CA GLY A 1 -6.31 28.05 42.89
C GLY A 1 -7.24 27.36 43.87
N LEU A 2 -8.15 26.51 43.38
CA LEU A 2 -9.16 25.81 44.19
C LEU A 2 -8.55 25.00 45.34
N TYR A 3 -7.41 24.32 45.11
CA TYR A 3 -6.65 23.59 46.14
C TYR A 3 -6.21 24.47 47.32
N LYS A 4 -5.83 25.75 47.07
CA LYS A 4 -5.43 26.69 48.13
C LYS A 4 -6.62 27.02 49.05
N LYS A 5 -7.78 27.34 48.45
CA LYS A 5 -9.02 27.64 49.17
C LYS A 5 -9.52 26.44 49.99
N ALA A 6 -9.37 25.22 49.46
CA ALA A 6 -9.71 24.00 50.18
C ALA A 6 -8.80 23.76 51.41
N ARG A 7 -7.48 23.99 51.29
CA ARG A 7 -6.54 23.91 52.43
C ARG A 7 -6.79 24.98 53.49
N GLU A 8 -7.26 26.15 53.09
CA GLU A 8 -7.68 27.24 53.99
C GLU A 8 -9.05 26.99 54.65
N GLY A 9 -9.69 25.84 54.39
CA GLY A 9 -10.98 25.46 54.98
C GLY A 9 -12.20 26.17 54.38
N VAL A 10 -12.01 26.93 53.29
CA VAL A 10 -13.09 27.68 52.61
C VAL A 10 -14.01 26.75 51.81
N ILE A 11 -13.47 25.64 51.30
CA ILE A 11 -14.23 24.61 50.55
C ILE A 11 -14.19 23.31 51.34
N LYS A 12 -15.35 22.85 51.82
CA LYS A 12 -15.52 21.56 52.52
C LYS A 12 -15.81 20.44 51.51
N GLY A 13 -15.42 19.21 51.82
CA GLY A 13 -15.67 18.05 50.95
C GLY A 13 -14.85 18.06 49.66
N PHE A 14 -13.70 18.73 49.65
CA PHE A 14 -12.83 18.77 48.48
C PHE A 14 -12.07 17.45 48.35
N THR A 15 -12.40 16.67 47.33
CA THR A 15 -11.81 15.36 47.02
C THR A 15 -10.29 15.45 46.88
N GLY A 16 -9.56 14.53 47.53
CA GLY A 16 -8.10 14.51 47.62
C GLY A 16 -7.50 15.42 48.71
N ILE A 17 -8.30 16.18 49.46
CA ILE A 17 -7.84 16.97 50.63
C ILE A 17 -8.68 16.64 51.87
N THR A 18 -9.99 16.85 51.82
CA THR A 18 -10.91 16.67 52.97
C THR A 18 -11.90 15.53 52.76
N GLN A 19 -11.93 14.95 51.56
CA GLN A 19 -12.68 13.76 51.20
C GLN A 19 -11.76 12.84 50.40
N GLU A 20 -11.83 11.53 50.61
CA GLU A 20 -11.02 10.57 49.86
C GLU A 20 -11.48 10.43 48.40
N TYR A 21 -10.55 10.10 47.51
CA TYR A 21 -10.84 9.73 46.13
C TYR A 21 -10.87 8.22 46.02
N GLU A 22 -12.03 7.67 45.67
CA GLU A 22 -12.18 6.24 45.39
C GLU A 22 -11.71 5.95 43.97
N ARG A 23 -10.55 5.30 43.84
CA ARG A 23 -10.01 4.91 42.53
C ARG A 23 -10.88 3.81 41.91
N PRO A 24 -11.23 3.90 40.62
CA PRO A 24 -11.94 2.81 39.93
C PRO A 24 -11.15 1.50 40.03
N HIS A 25 -11.85 0.39 40.37
CA HIS A 25 -11.23 -0.94 40.48
C HIS A 25 -10.99 -1.61 39.12
N LYS A 26 -11.85 -1.34 38.13
CA LYS A 26 -11.79 -1.90 36.77
C LYS A 26 -12.01 -0.80 35.73
N PRO A 27 -11.11 0.18 35.62
CA PRO A 27 -11.21 1.19 34.59
C PRO A 27 -10.96 0.58 33.20
N GLU A 28 -11.74 0.98 32.21
CA GLU A 28 -11.53 0.62 30.80
C GLU A 28 -10.23 1.23 30.25
N LEU A 29 -9.83 2.40 30.76
CA LEU A 29 -8.54 3.04 30.46
C LEU A 29 -8.01 3.82 31.66
N VAL A 30 -6.70 3.69 31.90
CA VAL A 30 -5.96 4.53 32.85
C VAL A 30 -4.99 5.42 32.08
N VAL A 31 -5.10 6.73 32.28
CA VAL A 31 -4.23 7.72 31.65
C VAL A 31 -3.37 8.40 32.72
N SER A 32 -2.09 8.01 32.79
CA SER A 32 -1.10 8.66 33.66
C SER A 32 -0.67 10.01 33.10
N THR A 33 -1.47 11.06 33.29
CA THR A 33 -1.22 12.40 32.72
C THR A 33 0.05 13.09 33.22
N HIS A 34 0.72 12.54 34.23
CA HIS A 34 2.01 13.02 34.73
C HIS A 34 3.21 12.38 34.00
N GLU A 35 2.98 11.28 33.28
CA GLU A 35 3.98 10.55 32.49
C GLU A 35 3.79 10.75 30.98
N CYS A 36 2.65 11.31 30.58
CA CYS A 36 2.27 11.47 29.18
C CYS A 36 1.93 12.93 28.89
N THR A 37 2.27 13.39 27.70
CA THR A 37 1.74 14.62 27.11
C THR A 37 0.24 14.51 26.85
N VAL A 38 -0.42 15.65 26.59
CA VAL A 38 -1.84 15.68 26.19
C VAL A 38 -2.07 14.85 24.93
N GLN A 39 -1.15 14.90 23.97
CA GLN A 39 -1.25 14.14 22.72
C GLN A 39 -1.20 12.63 22.98
N GLU A 40 -0.21 12.15 23.74
CA GLU A 40 -0.07 10.73 24.10
C GLU A 40 -1.23 10.22 24.96
N SER A 41 -1.79 11.09 25.80
CA SER A 41 -2.99 10.80 26.59
C SER A 41 -4.21 10.62 25.67
N THR A 42 -4.37 11.51 24.68
CA THR A 42 -5.50 11.52 23.73
C THR A 42 -5.44 10.32 22.78
N GLN A 43 -4.34 10.16 22.03
CA GLN A 43 -3.54 8.94 22.13
C GLN A 43 -4.25 7.62 22.44
N LYS A 44 -4.06 7.24 23.71
CA LYS A 44 -4.56 6.03 24.35
C LYS A 44 -6.09 5.95 24.32
N LEU A 45 -6.79 7.06 24.53
CA LEU A 45 -8.26 7.09 24.49
C LEU A 45 -8.80 6.79 23.09
N VAL A 46 -8.27 7.46 22.07
CA VAL A 46 -8.65 7.22 20.66
C VAL A 46 -8.46 5.74 20.31
N THR A 47 -7.34 5.14 20.68
CA THR A 47 -7.09 3.72 20.42
C THR A 47 -8.04 2.78 21.15
N LEU A 48 -8.44 3.08 22.39
CA LEU A 48 -9.51 2.32 23.06
C LEU A 48 -10.83 2.43 22.28
N LEU A 49 -11.22 3.65 21.90
CA LEU A 49 -12.48 3.87 21.17
C LEU A 49 -12.50 3.17 19.81
N GLU A 50 -11.36 3.10 19.11
CA GLU A 50 -11.20 2.34 17.87
C GLU A 50 -11.35 0.83 18.11
N GLN A 51 -10.76 0.29 19.19
CA GLN A 51 -10.82 -1.14 19.55
C GLN A 51 -12.24 -1.57 19.93
N GLU A 52 -12.97 -0.71 20.64
CA GLU A 52 -14.37 -0.94 21.03
C GLU A 52 -15.36 -0.66 19.89
N GLY A 53 -14.87 -0.23 18.71
CA GLY A 53 -15.71 0.07 17.54
C GLY A 53 -16.61 1.29 17.72
N ILE A 54 -16.30 2.17 18.68
CA ILE A 54 -17.05 3.41 18.95
C ILE A 54 -16.71 4.46 17.88
N ILE A 55 -15.46 4.49 17.43
CA ILE A 55 -15.02 5.33 16.31
C ILE A 55 -14.34 4.48 15.24
N PRO A 56 -14.41 4.88 13.95
CA PRO A 56 -13.67 4.22 12.89
C PRO A 56 -12.17 4.28 13.13
N ARG A 57 -11.45 3.20 12.84
CA ARG A 57 -9.98 3.20 12.83
C ARG A 57 -9.46 3.90 11.59
N SER A 58 -8.67 4.96 11.78
CA SER A 58 -7.90 5.60 10.71
C SER A 58 -6.42 5.25 10.86
N LEU A 59 -5.72 4.93 9.77
CA LEU A 59 -4.27 4.80 9.84
C LEU A 59 -3.66 6.16 10.13
N ARG A 60 -2.84 6.23 11.16
CA ARG A 60 -2.00 7.39 11.46
C ARG A 60 -0.70 7.28 10.65
N ASP A 61 -0.02 8.40 10.41
CA ASP A 61 1.25 8.43 9.67
C ASP A 61 2.35 7.53 10.26
N VAL A 62 2.24 7.24 11.57
CA VAL A 62 3.16 6.38 12.33
C VAL A 62 2.79 4.90 12.30
N ASP A 63 1.58 4.55 11.86
CA ASP A 63 1.12 3.17 11.81
C ASP A 63 1.74 2.45 10.60
N LEU A 64 2.07 1.18 10.77
CA LEU A 64 2.46 0.32 9.65
C LEU A 64 1.23 0.01 8.80
N LEU A 65 1.41 -0.01 7.49
CA LEU A 65 0.38 -0.51 6.59
C LEU A 65 0.14 -2.00 6.86
N PRO A 66 -1.11 -2.46 6.94
CA PRO A 66 -1.43 -3.88 6.94
C PRO A 66 -0.88 -4.55 5.66
N GLU A 67 0.05 -5.48 5.83
CA GLU A 67 0.53 -6.36 4.77
C GLU A 67 -0.33 -7.64 4.73
N LEU A 68 -0.37 -8.31 3.58
CA LEU A 68 -1.12 -9.56 3.39
C LEU A 68 -0.23 -10.80 3.49
N TYR A 69 0.96 -10.63 4.07
CA TYR A 69 1.87 -11.71 4.46
C TYR A 69 1.55 -12.22 5.88
N PRO A 70 1.85 -13.49 6.19
CA PRO A 70 1.85 -13.97 7.56
C PRO A 70 2.90 -13.22 8.38
N SER A 71 2.54 -12.86 9.62
CA SER A 71 3.45 -12.18 10.55
C SER A 71 4.56 -13.09 11.10
N GLU A 72 4.39 -14.42 11.02
CA GLU A 72 5.30 -15.42 11.60
C GLU A 72 5.49 -16.63 10.67
N SER A 73 6.62 -17.33 10.80
CA SER A 73 6.95 -18.50 9.95
C SER A 73 5.98 -19.66 10.13
N THR A 74 5.50 -19.90 11.36
CA THR A 74 4.49 -20.91 11.69
C THR A 74 3.18 -20.70 10.94
N ALA A 75 2.80 -19.44 10.70
CA ALA A 75 1.62 -19.11 9.91
C ALA A 75 1.85 -19.35 8.40
N SER A 76 3.08 -19.18 7.91
CA SER A 76 3.44 -19.54 6.53
C SER A 76 3.34 -21.05 6.29
N ASP A 77 3.87 -21.87 7.21
CA ASP A 77 3.78 -23.34 7.12
C ASP A 77 2.32 -23.83 7.13
N ALA A 78 1.48 -23.22 7.98
CA ALA A 78 0.05 -23.52 8.02
C ALA A 78 -0.66 -23.18 6.70
N LEU A 79 -0.36 -22.01 6.11
CA LEU A 79 -0.88 -21.63 4.80
C LEU A 79 -0.40 -22.57 3.69
N ARG A 80 0.85 -23.02 3.74
CA ARG A 80 1.42 -23.95 2.75
C ARG A 80 0.71 -25.30 2.81
N HIS A 81 0.45 -25.83 4.01
CA HIS A 81 -0.33 -27.06 4.19
C HIS A 81 -1.81 -26.88 3.78
N GLU A 82 -2.44 -25.73 4.10
CA GLU A 82 -3.81 -25.44 3.64
C GLU A 82 -3.87 -25.45 2.11
N ALA A 83 -2.91 -24.80 1.46
CA ALA A 83 -2.85 -24.63 0.02
C ALA A 83 -2.79 -25.96 -0.76
N GLU A 84 -2.20 -27.02 -0.19
CA GLU A 84 -2.14 -28.36 -0.80
C GLU A 84 -3.52 -29.04 -0.93
N SER A 85 -4.47 -28.66 -0.06
CA SER A 85 -5.81 -29.27 -0.02
C SER A 85 -6.85 -28.54 -0.90
N LEU A 86 -6.54 -27.32 -1.34
CA LEU A 86 -7.47 -26.47 -2.08
C LEU A 86 -7.36 -26.67 -3.60
N LYS A 87 -8.45 -26.36 -4.30
CA LYS A 87 -8.40 -26.27 -5.77
C LYS A 87 -7.47 -25.12 -6.19
N THR A 88 -6.71 -25.33 -7.25
CA THR A 88 -5.70 -24.37 -7.72
C THR A 88 -6.22 -23.50 -8.87
N LEU A 89 -5.70 -22.27 -8.98
CA LEU A 89 -5.82 -21.37 -10.12
C LEU A 89 -4.40 -20.93 -10.54
N PRO A 90 -3.93 -21.32 -11.73
CA PRO A 90 -2.65 -20.85 -12.25
C PRO A 90 -2.68 -19.34 -12.51
N ILE A 91 -1.58 -18.65 -12.18
CA ILE A 91 -1.43 -17.23 -12.43
C ILE A 91 -0.18 -16.96 -13.27
N SER A 92 -0.26 -15.92 -14.10
CA SER A 92 0.85 -15.40 -14.90
C SER A 92 1.87 -14.64 -14.04
N THR A 93 3.03 -14.34 -14.62
CA THR A 93 4.05 -13.50 -13.96
C THR A 93 3.54 -12.08 -13.67
N VAL A 94 2.70 -11.51 -14.54
CA VAL A 94 2.11 -10.18 -14.31
C VAL A 94 1.11 -10.22 -13.14
N GLU A 95 0.33 -11.31 -13.03
CA GLU A 95 -0.55 -11.51 -11.89
C GLU A 95 0.24 -11.74 -10.59
N LEU A 96 1.39 -12.43 -10.63
CA LEU A 96 2.29 -12.54 -9.47
C LEU A 96 2.84 -11.16 -9.04
N GLN A 97 3.16 -10.27 -9.99
CA GLN A 97 3.54 -8.89 -9.67
C GLN A 97 2.39 -8.14 -8.97
N TRP A 98 1.14 -8.36 -9.38
CA TRP A 98 -0.03 -7.80 -8.67
C TRP A 98 -0.24 -8.42 -7.30
N VAL A 99 0.03 -9.73 -7.11
CA VAL A 99 0.08 -10.35 -5.78
C VAL A 99 1.12 -9.64 -4.90
N GLN A 100 2.31 -9.33 -5.44
CA GLN A 100 3.33 -8.57 -4.73
C GLN A 100 2.82 -7.17 -4.33
N VAL A 101 2.24 -6.44 -5.28
CA VAL A 101 1.65 -5.11 -5.03
C VAL A 101 0.63 -5.13 -3.89
N LEU A 102 -0.29 -6.11 -3.91
CA LEU A 102 -1.31 -6.27 -2.87
C LEU A 102 -0.67 -6.62 -1.52
N SER A 103 0.21 -7.61 -1.52
CA SER A 103 0.78 -8.18 -0.30
C SER A 103 1.64 -7.21 0.51
N GLU A 104 2.37 -6.32 -0.16
CA GLU A 104 3.21 -5.32 0.49
C GLU A 104 2.42 -4.07 0.92
N GLY A 105 1.12 -3.97 0.60
CA GLY A 105 0.27 -2.86 1.04
C GLY A 105 0.30 -1.62 0.13
N TRP A 106 0.90 -1.68 -1.06
CA TRP A 106 0.84 -0.58 -2.03
C TRP A 106 -0.60 -0.21 -2.41
N ALA A 107 -1.47 -1.21 -2.43
CA ALA A 107 -2.87 -1.10 -2.77
C ALA A 107 -3.81 -0.86 -1.57
N TYR A 108 -3.28 -0.66 -0.35
CA TYR A 108 -4.09 -0.38 0.85
C TYR A 108 -5.18 0.68 0.55
N PRO A 109 -6.45 0.48 0.92
CA PRO A 109 -6.96 -0.52 1.89
C PRO A 109 -7.40 -1.87 1.30
N LEU A 110 -7.11 -2.19 0.03
CA LEU A 110 -7.50 -3.48 -0.53
C LEU A 110 -6.95 -4.66 0.28
N ARG A 111 -7.79 -5.67 0.50
CA ARG A 111 -7.45 -6.90 1.23
C ARG A 111 -7.14 -8.08 0.30
N GLY A 112 -7.18 -7.86 -1.00
CA GLY A 112 -6.92 -8.83 -2.03
C GLY A 112 -7.33 -8.29 -3.40
N PHE A 113 -7.56 -9.18 -4.36
CA PHE A 113 -8.06 -8.80 -5.68
C PHE A 113 -9.48 -8.24 -5.58
N MET A 114 -9.75 -7.19 -6.34
CA MET A 114 -11.01 -6.44 -6.24
C MET A 114 -12.23 -7.34 -6.45
N ARG A 115 -13.21 -7.20 -5.56
CA ARG A 115 -14.59 -7.66 -5.77
C ARG A 115 -15.30 -6.80 -6.82
N GLU A 116 -16.49 -7.22 -7.23
CA GLU A 116 -17.23 -6.53 -8.30
C GLU A 116 -17.53 -5.06 -7.92
N ASP A 117 -17.91 -4.82 -6.67
CA ASP A 117 -18.20 -3.47 -6.15
C ASP A 117 -16.97 -2.56 -6.17
N GLU A 118 -15.81 -3.05 -5.72
CA GLU A 118 -14.53 -2.33 -5.73
C GLU A 118 -14.06 -2.05 -7.17
N TYR A 119 -14.23 -3.03 -8.06
CA TYR A 119 -13.90 -2.93 -9.47
C TYR A 119 -14.74 -1.86 -10.18
N LEU A 120 -16.06 -1.89 -9.97
CA LEU A 120 -16.97 -0.88 -10.53
C LEU A 120 -16.67 0.51 -9.98
N GLN A 121 -16.44 0.64 -8.67
CA GLN A 121 -16.08 1.92 -8.07
C GLN A 121 -14.78 2.49 -8.64
N THR A 122 -13.78 1.63 -8.81
CA THR A 122 -12.49 1.98 -9.44
C THR A 122 -12.70 2.49 -10.86
N LEU A 123 -13.43 1.75 -11.70
CA LEU A 123 -13.65 2.12 -13.11
C LEU A 123 -14.46 3.40 -13.28
N HIS A 124 -15.44 3.65 -12.41
CA HIS A 124 -16.38 4.76 -12.58
C HIS A 124 -15.97 6.02 -11.81
N PHE A 125 -15.24 5.88 -10.70
CA PHE A 125 -14.99 6.98 -9.77
C PHE A 125 -13.52 7.17 -9.43
N ASN A 126 -12.61 6.33 -9.93
CA ASN A 126 -11.19 6.32 -9.55
C ASN A 126 -10.97 6.30 -8.02
N THR A 127 -11.93 5.76 -7.27
CA THR A 127 -11.92 5.73 -5.81
C THR A 127 -12.56 4.45 -5.29
N LEU A 128 -12.20 4.06 -4.06
CA LEU A 128 -12.89 3.06 -3.27
C LEU A 128 -13.51 3.71 -2.04
N GLN A 129 -14.71 3.30 -1.67
CA GLN A 129 -15.26 3.63 -0.36
C GLN A 129 -14.45 2.95 0.74
N SER A 130 -14.14 3.71 1.79
CA SER A 130 -13.42 3.24 2.97
C SER A 130 -14.09 3.75 4.25
N GLY A 131 -13.73 3.15 5.39
CA GLY A 131 -14.37 3.42 6.69
C GLY A 131 -15.61 2.53 6.95
N MET A 132 -15.98 2.35 8.22
CA MET A 132 -17.07 1.43 8.60
C MET A 132 -18.44 1.82 8.05
N ASP A 133 -18.62 3.10 7.72
CA ASP A 133 -19.86 3.67 7.19
C ASP A 133 -19.77 4.08 5.70
N GLY A 134 -18.64 3.83 5.04
CA GLY A 134 -18.39 4.23 3.65
C GLY A 134 -18.34 5.75 3.43
N SER A 135 -18.16 6.54 4.49
CA SER A 135 -18.11 8.01 4.43
C SER A 135 -16.83 8.55 3.80
N TYR A 136 -15.76 7.76 3.77
CA TYR A 136 -14.48 8.13 3.17
C TYR A 136 -14.32 7.50 1.79
N ARG A 137 -13.56 8.18 0.93
CA ARG A 137 -13.15 7.68 -0.38
C ARG A 137 -11.65 7.78 -0.52
N GLU A 138 -11.02 6.65 -0.78
CA GLU A 138 -9.58 6.56 -1.07
C GLU A 138 -9.35 6.55 -2.57
N ASN A 139 -8.28 7.18 -3.04
CA ASN A 139 -7.92 7.12 -4.45
C ASN A 139 -7.58 5.67 -4.86
N HIS A 140 -8.22 5.21 -5.94
CA HIS A 140 -7.96 3.92 -6.56
C HIS A 140 -8.40 3.97 -8.02
N SER A 141 -7.48 4.28 -8.91
CA SER A 141 -7.79 4.57 -10.32
C SER A 141 -7.58 3.40 -11.27
N VAL A 142 -6.93 2.32 -10.83
CA VAL A 142 -6.59 1.17 -11.68
C VAL A 142 -7.20 -0.12 -11.11
N PRO A 143 -7.84 -0.95 -11.96
CA PRO A 143 -8.30 -2.28 -11.54
C PRO A 143 -7.14 -3.19 -11.13
N ILE A 144 -7.16 -3.68 -9.90
CA ILE A 144 -6.25 -4.72 -9.39
C ILE A 144 -7.06 -6.01 -9.27
N VAL A 145 -7.07 -6.78 -10.35
CA VAL A 145 -8.00 -7.89 -10.58
C VAL A 145 -7.25 -9.13 -11.05
N LEU A 146 -7.80 -10.30 -10.76
CA LEU A 146 -7.31 -11.58 -11.25
C LEU A 146 -8.28 -12.14 -12.28
N SER A 147 -7.77 -12.62 -13.42
CA SER A 147 -8.62 -13.13 -14.51
C SER A 147 -8.86 -14.64 -14.40
N ALA A 148 -10.00 -15.10 -14.89
CA ALA A 148 -10.34 -16.51 -14.99
C ALA A 148 -11.13 -16.79 -16.28
N THR A 149 -10.80 -17.90 -16.94
CA THR A 149 -11.57 -18.42 -18.08
C THR A 149 -12.92 -18.96 -17.61
N ALA A 150 -13.87 -19.13 -18.55
CA ALA A 150 -15.14 -19.79 -18.25
C ALA A 150 -14.98 -21.18 -17.60
N ALA A 151 -14.02 -21.98 -18.07
CA ALA A 151 -13.76 -23.31 -17.51
C ALA A 151 -13.20 -23.26 -16.08
N GLU A 152 -12.34 -22.28 -15.78
CA GLU A 152 -11.84 -22.06 -14.42
C GLU A 152 -12.93 -21.59 -13.49
N LYS A 153 -13.76 -20.63 -13.94
CA LYS A 153 -14.95 -20.18 -13.22
C LYS A 153 -15.85 -21.37 -12.89
N ASP A 154 -16.25 -22.18 -13.86
CA ASP A 154 -17.15 -23.32 -13.61
C ASP A 154 -16.56 -24.36 -12.64
N ARG A 155 -15.23 -24.54 -12.65
CA ARG A 155 -14.54 -25.47 -11.75
C ARG A 155 -14.40 -24.92 -10.31
N LEU A 156 -14.25 -23.61 -10.17
CA LEU A 156 -13.86 -22.94 -8.93
C LEU A 156 -15.01 -22.18 -8.26
N ASP A 157 -16.12 -21.95 -8.96
CA ASP A 157 -17.30 -21.30 -8.38
C ASP A 157 -17.85 -22.11 -7.20
N GLY A 158 -18.29 -21.41 -6.16
CA GLY A 158 -18.81 -21.99 -4.92
C GLY A 158 -17.79 -22.56 -3.92
N VAL A 159 -16.47 -22.52 -4.21
CA VAL A 159 -15.45 -22.90 -3.21
C VAL A 159 -15.26 -21.79 -2.17
N SER A 160 -14.93 -22.16 -0.93
CA SER A 160 -14.66 -21.19 0.14
C SER A 160 -13.28 -20.53 0.04
N ALA A 161 -12.32 -21.22 -0.57
CA ALA A 161 -10.96 -20.74 -0.82
C ALA A 161 -10.32 -21.50 -2.01
N LEU A 162 -9.36 -20.86 -2.67
CA LEU A 162 -8.56 -21.43 -3.75
C LEU A 162 -7.08 -21.06 -3.61
N THR A 163 -6.20 -21.92 -4.10
CA THR A 163 -4.74 -21.68 -4.12
C THR A 163 -4.32 -21.04 -5.43
N LEU A 164 -3.64 -19.90 -5.37
CA LEU A 164 -2.98 -19.30 -6.51
C LEU A 164 -1.61 -19.97 -6.70
N THR A 165 -1.33 -20.42 -7.93
CA THR A 165 -0.07 -21.08 -8.26
C THR A 165 0.66 -20.37 -9.39
N HIS A 166 1.94 -20.07 -9.21
CA HIS A 166 2.82 -19.54 -10.27
C HIS A 166 3.91 -20.58 -10.56
N GLU A 167 4.08 -20.95 -11.84
CA GLU A 167 5.03 -21.98 -12.27
C GLU A 167 4.91 -23.31 -11.47
N GLY A 168 3.66 -23.68 -11.12
CA GLY A 168 3.33 -24.88 -10.35
C GLY A 168 3.59 -24.77 -8.83
N LYS A 169 4.13 -23.65 -8.34
CA LYS A 169 4.35 -23.41 -6.91
C LYS A 169 3.18 -22.65 -6.30
N PRO A 170 2.66 -23.05 -5.12
CA PRO A 170 1.65 -22.28 -4.42
C PRO A 170 2.25 -20.98 -3.89
N VAL A 171 1.60 -19.84 -4.16
CA VAL A 171 2.09 -18.50 -3.75
C VAL A 171 1.12 -17.78 -2.82
N ALA A 172 -0.18 -18.02 -2.93
CA ALA A 172 -1.19 -17.36 -2.11
C ALA A 172 -2.47 -18.19 -2.03
N ILE A 173 -3.31 -17.89 -1.05
CA ILE A 173 -4.68 -18.38 -0.93
C ILE A 173 -5.63 -17.19 -1.13
N LEU A 174 -6.59 -17.34 -2.03
CA LEU A 174 -7.70 -16.41 -2.22
C LEU A 174 -8.93 -16.97 -1.50
N ARG A 175 -9.39 -16.28 -0.46
CA ARG A 175 -10.55 -16.67 0.35
C ARG A 175 -11.80 -15.93 -0.08
N ARG A 176 -12.94 -16.61 0.09
CA ARG A 176 -14.28 -16.12 -0.28
C ARG A 176 -14.29 -15.57 -1.71
N PRO A 177 -13.85 -16.38 -2.69
CA PRO A 177 -13.75 -15.93 -4.06
C PRO A 177 -15.13 -15.56 -4.61
N GLU A 178 -15.17 -14.51 -5.41
CA GLU A 178 -16.36 -14.02 -6.10
C GLU A 178 -16.04 -13.83 -7.57
N PHE A 179 -16.78 -14.52 -8.43
CA PHE A 179 -16.58 -14.47 -9.87
C PHE A 179 -17.59 -13.53 -10.52
N TYR A 180 -17.11 -12.60 -11.34
CA TYR A 180 -17.93 -11.61 -12.05
C TYR A 180 -17.38 -11.35 -13.45
N PHE A 181 -18.16 -10.72 -14.33
CA PHE A 181 -17.77 -10.51 -15.73
C PHE A 181 -16.68 -9.44 -15.87
N GLN A 182 -15.63 -9.73 -16.65
CA GLN A 182 -14.54 -8.78 -16.89
C GLN A 182 -14.93 -7.59 -17.77
N ARG A 183 -15.94 -7.76 -18.66
CA ARG A 183 -16.40 -6.74 -19.61
C ARG A 183 -15.25 -5.97 -20.29
N LYS A 184 -14.38 -6.71 -20.97
CA LYS A 184 -13.07 -6.25 -21.46
C LYS A 184 -13.11 -4.92 -22.22
N GLU A 185 -14.03 -4.77 -23.17
CA GLU A 185 -14.12 -3.53 -23.95
C GLU A 185 -14.46 -2.32 -23.07
N GLU A 186 -15.44 -2.45 -22.17
CA GLU A 186 -15.82 -1.41 -21.21
C GLU A 186 -14.65 -1.07 -20.27
N ARG A 187 -13.97 -2.09 -19.72
CA ARG A 187 -12.78 -1.92 -18.89
C ARG A 187 -11.73 -1.08 -19.62
N LEU A 188 -11.41 -1.46 -20.85
CA LEU A 188 -10.36 -0.80 -21.62
C LEU A 188 -10.72 0.65 -21.94
N ALA A 189 -11.95 0.89 -22.40
CA ALA A 189 -12.44 2.23 -22.71
C ALA A 189 -12.39 3.15 -21.48
N ARG A 190 -12.77 2.67 -20.30
CA ARG A 190 -12.76 3.47 -19.07
C ARG A 190 -11.36 3.68 -18.50
N GLN A 191 -10.54 2.63 -18.48
CA GLN A 191 -9.21 2.67 -17.87
C GLN A 191 -8.22 3.46 -18.73
N PHE A 192 -8.22 3.22 -20.05
CA PHE A 192 -7.21 3.77 -20.97
C PHE A 192 -7.73 4.94 -21.82
N GLY A 193 -9.05 5.20 -21.82
CA GLY A 193 -9.67 6.12 -22.78
C GLY A 193 -9.67 5.59 -24.22
N THR A 194 -9.34 4.31 -24.43
CA THR A 194 -9.29 3.64 -25.73
C THR A 194 -9.43 2.13 -25.56
N SER A 195 -10.04 1.47 -26.54
CA SER A 195 -10.09 0.00 -26.64
C SER A 195 -9.13 -0.54 -27.72
N ASN A 196 -8.13 0.24 -28.12
CA ASN A 196 -7.18 -0.15 -29.17
C ASN A 196 -6.41 -1.43 -28.79
N PRO A 197 -6.53 -2.52 -29.57
CA PRO A 197 -5.86 -3.79 -29.28
C PRO A 197 -4.34 -3.72 -29.43
N ASN A 198 -3.81 -2.72 -30.14
CA ASN A 198 -2.37 -2.52 -30.32
C ASN A 198 -1.70 -1.82 -29.12
N HIS A 199 -2.48 -1.33 -28.15
CA HIS A 199 -1.93 -0.83 -26.90
C HIS A 199 -1.40 -2.02 -26.07
N PRO A 200 -0.15 -1.99 -25.59
CA PRO A 200 0.56 -3.22 -25.20
C PRO A 200 0.00 -3.87 -23.93
N TYR A 201 -0.55 -3.10 -22.99
CA TYR A 201 -1.29 -3.66 -21.84
C TYR A 201 -2.72 -4.07 -22.21
N SER A 202 -3.35 -3.39 -23.18
CA SER A 202 -4.72 -3.72 -23.61
C SER A 202 -4.77 -5.10 -24.26
N LYS A 203 -3.73 -5.47 -25.01
CA LYS A 203 -3.56 -6.81 -25.58
C LYS A 203 -3.67 -7.90 -24.51
N GLN A 204 -2.96 -7.75 -23.38
CA GLN A 204 -3.00 -8.71 -22.28
C GLN A 204 -4.42 -8.86 -21.68
N VAL A 205 -5.15 -7.75 -21.53
CA VAL A 205 -6.54 -7.76 -21.05
C VAL A 205 -7.50 -8.42 -22.05
N LEU A 206 -7.25 -8.27 -23.36
CA LEU A 206 -8.05 -8.91 -24.40
C LEU A 206 -7.79 -10.42 -24.44
N GLU A 207 -6.55 -10.85 -24.23
CA GLU A 207 -6.12 -12.25 -24.25
C GLU A 207 -6.42 -13.00 -22.94
N SER A 208 -6.75 -12.30 -21.84
CA SER A 208 -7.07 -12.90 -20.54
C SER A 208 -8.42 -13.65 -20.52
N GLY A 209 -8.82 -14.21 -19.38
CA GLY A 209 -10.15 -14.82 -19.21
C GLY A 209 -11.33 -13.85 -19.33
N GLU A 210 -12.55 -14.39 -19.49
CA GLU A 210 -13.80 -13.62 -19.57
C GLU A 210 -14.33 -13.15 -18.22
N TYR A 211 -13.90 -13.81 -17.15
CA TYR A 211 -14.30 -13.51 -15.78
C TYR A 211 -13.14 -12.91 -14.99
N LEU A 212 -13.48 -12.19 -13.95
CA LEU A 212 -12.59 -11.77 -12.89
C LEU A 212 -12.95 -12.53 -11.61
N VAL A 213 -11.96 -12.71 -10.73
CA VAL A 213 -12.16 -13.27 -9.40
C VAL A 213 -11.61 -12.32 -8.33
N GLY A 214 -12.50 -11.84 -7.47
CA GLY A 214 -12.18 -11.03 -6.30
C GLY A 214 -12.16 -11.88 -5.03
N GLY A 215 -11.50 -11.41 -3.97
CA GLY A 215 -11.45 -12.14 -2.71
C GLY A 215 -10.39 -11.61 -1.74
N ASP A 216 -10.37 -12.16 -0.52
CA ASP A 216 -9.35 -11.82 0.47
C ASP A 216 -8.09 -12.64 0.21
N LEU A 217 -6.96 -11.95 0.01
CA LEU A 217 -5.70 -12.59 -0.34
C LEU A 217 -4.87 -12.81 0.93
N ALA A 218 -4.35 -14.03 1.08
CA ALA A 218 -3.30 -14.34 2.04
C ALA A 218 -2.11 -14.93 1.29
N VAL A 219 -1.01 -14.20 1.26
CA VAL A 219 0.19 -14.61 0.52
C VAL A 219 1.04 -15.49 1.42
N ILE A 220 1.47 -16.65 0.91
CA ILE A 220 2.12 -17.70 1.71
C ILE A 220 3.48 -17.22 2.24
N GLU A 221 4.27 -16.58 1.38
CA GLU A 221 5.61 -16.11 1.68
C GLU A 221 5.95 -14.83 0.92
N ARG A 222 6.96 -14.09 1.40
CA ARG A 222 7.42 -12.87 0.74
C ARG A 222 7.89 -13.17 -0.68
N ILE A 223 7.35 -12.44 -1.66
CA ILE A 223 7.75 -12.60 -3.06
C ILE A 223 9.18 -12.10 -3.24
N ARG A 224 9.99 -12.95 -3.87
CA ARG A 224 11.38 -12.68 -4.29
C ARG A 224 11.53 -13.07 -5.74
N TRP A 225 12.38 -12.36 -6.45
CA TRP A 225 12.60 -12.57 -7.89
C TRP A 225 13.95 -13.22 -8.18
N ASP A 226 14.86 -13.23 -7.20
CA ASP A 226 16.20 -13.85 -7.29
C ASP A 226 17.00 -13.40 -8.53
N ASP A 227 16.75 -12.18 -8.99
CA ASP A 227 17.34 -11.55 -10.18
C ASP A 227 18.51 -10.61 -9.84
N GLY A 228 18.95 -10.62 -8.59
CA GLY A 228 20.02 -9.75 -8.08
C GLY A 228 19.56 -8.31 -7.78
N LEU A 229 18.25 -8.02 -7.80
CA LEU A 229 17.69 -6.70 -7.51
C LEU A 229 16.74 -6.67 -6.31
N ASP A 230 16.50 -7.78 -5.62
CA ASP A 230 15.57 -7.86 -4.49
C ASP A 230 15.94 -6.93 -3.32
N GLN A 231 17.21 -6.59 -3.15
CA GLN A 231 17.67 -5.60 -2.18
C GLN A 231 17.12 -4.19 -2.43
N TYR A 232 16.63 -3.90 -3.64
CA TYR A 232 15.97 -2.65 -3.99
C TYR A 232 14.44 -2.73 -3.89
N ARG A 233 13.86 -3.94 -3.77
CA ARG A 233 12.40 -4.15 -3.66
C ARG A 233 11.93 -3.98 -2.22
N LEU A 234 12.02 -2.73 -1.76
CA LEU A 234 11.59 -2.34 -0.42
C LEU A 234 10.07 -2.20 -0.36
N THR A 235 9.45 -2.79 0.67
CA THR A 235 8.02 -2.60 0.95
C THR A 235 7.73 -1.15 1.37
N PRO A 236 6.47 -0.67 1.28
CA PRO A 236 6.06 0.61 1.85
C PRO A 236 6.50 0.77 3.32
N ASN A 237 6.37 -0.28 4.13
CA ASN A 237 6.77 -0.26 5.53
C ASN A 237 8.31 -0.22 5.71
N GLU A 238 9.07 -0.88 4.84
CA GLU A 238 10.53 -0.77 4.79
C GLU A 238 10.99 0.63 4.39
N LEU A 239 10.33 1.24 3.41
CA LEU A 239 10.59 2.62 2.98
C LEU A 239 10.29 3.61 4.11
N ARG A 240 9.12 3.51 4.76
CA ARG A 240 8.77 4.34 5.93
C ARG A 240 9.83 4.24 7.04
N ARG A 241 10.30 3.02 7.35
CA ARG A 241 11.40 2.80 8.30
C ARG A 241 12.69 3.48 7.83
N LYS A 242 13.03 3.33 6.55
CA LYS A 242 14.23 3.95 5.96
C LYS A 242 14.20 5.47 6.06
N PHE A 243 13.06 6.10 5.79
CA PHE A 243 12.91 7.56 5.91
C PHE A 243 13.04 8.03 7.36
N LYS A 244 12.51 7.26 8.31
CA LYS A 244 12.69 7.52 9.74
C LYS A 244 14.15 7.41 10.18
N GLU A 245 14.88 6.39 9.73
CA GLU A 245 16.32 6.22 9.98
C GLU A 245 17.14 7.40 9.45
N LEU A 246 16.74 7.96 8.30
CA LEU A 246 17.34 9.13 7.69
C LEU A 246 16.92 10.46 8.35
N ASN A 247 16.04 10.41 9.36
CA ASN A 247 15.42 11.59 9.98
C ASN A 247 14.80 12.54 8.94
N ALA A 248 14.19 11.99 7.89
CA ALA A 248 13.56 12.77 6.83
C ALA A 248 12.35 13.53 7.38
N ASP A 249 12.28 14.83 7.11
CA ASP A 249 11.14 15.68 7.45
C ASP A 249 10.25 16.03 6.24
N ALA A 250 10.70 15.68 5.04
CA ALA A 250 9.91 15.63 3.82
C ALA A 250 10.40 14.51 2.90
N ILE A 251 9.46 13.73 2.37
CA ILE A 251 9.76 12.71 1.36
C ILE A 251 9.12 13.14 0.06
N PHE A 252 9.92 13.24 -1.01
CA PHE A 252 9.44 13.55 -2.35
C PHE A 252 9.76 12.41 -3.31
N ALA A 253 8.76 11.93 -4.03
CA ALA A 253 8.87 10.76 -4.89
C ALA A 253 9.00 11.13 -6.36
N PHE A 254 9.86 10.41 -7.08
CA PHE A 254 9.98 10.49 -8.53
C PHE A 254 9.74 9.10 -9.14
N GLN A 255 8.58 8.94 -9.78
CA GLN A 255 8.25 7.77 -10.59
C GLN A 255 9.00 7.80 -11.91
N LEU A 256 9.56 6.67 -12.33
CA LEU A 256 10.16 6.55 -13.65
C LEU A 256 10.14 5.12 -14.18
N ARG A 257 10.14 5.00 -15.50
CA ARG A 257 10.34 3.73 -16.23
C ARG A 257 11.47 3.81 -17.26
N ASN A 258 12.12 4.97 -17.38
CA ASN A 258 13.12 5.28 -18.39
C ASN A 258 14.47 5.59 -17.72
N PRO A 259 15.60 5.52 -18.45
CA PRO A 259 16.87 6.06 -18.01
C PRO A 259 16.77 7.54 -17.56
N ILE A 260 17.53 7.91 -16.55
CA ILE A 260 17.57 9.29 -16.03
C ILE A 260 18.48 10.12 -16.93
N HIS A 261 17.93 11.21 -17.48
CA HIS A 261 18.70 12.29 -18.09
C HIS A 261 18.52 13.58 -17.28
N ASN A 262 19.27 14.63 -17.62
CA ASN A 262 19.31 15.86 -16.81
C ASN A 262 17.98 16.63 -16.74
N GLY A 263 17.05 16.43 -17.68
CA GLY A 263 15.68 16.93 -17.53
C GLY A 263 14.94 16.36 -16.30
N HIS A 264 15.08 15.05 -16.02
CA HIS A 264 14.53 14.45 -14.80
C HIS A 264 15.29 14.94 -13.57
N ALA A 265 16.63 15.01 -13.65
CA ALA A 265 17.47 15.51 -12.57
C ALA A 265 17.11 16.94 -12.17
N LEU A 266 16.83 17.81 -13.15
CA LEU A 266 16.38 19.18 -12.93
C LEU A 266 15.11 19.22 -12.08
N LEU A 267 14.09 18.43 -12.42
CA LEU A 267 12.84 18.38 -11.64
C LEU A 267 13.08 17.91 -10.19
N MET A 268 13.91 16.87 -10.02
CA MET A 268 14.25 16.33 -8.69
C MET A 268 15.06 17.34 -7.85
N GLN A 269 16.06 17.98 -8.45
CA GLN A 269 16.88 19.00 -7.79
C GLN A 269 16.07 20.25 -7.45
N ASP A 270 15.20 20.69 -8.36
CA ASP A 270 14.36 21.87 -8.14
C ASP A 270 13.32 21.63 -7.06
N THR A 271 12.70 20.46 -7.04
CA THR A 271 11.76 20.07 -5.96
C THR A 271 12.46 20.12 -4.59
N LYS A 272 13.67 19.57 -4.50
CA LYS A 272 14.45 19.63 -3.26
C LYS A 272 14.75 21.07 -2.84
N ARG A 273 15.14 21.93 -3.78
CA ARG A 273 15.36 23.36 -3.54
C ARG A 273 14.11 24.03 -2.98
N GLN A 274 12.94 23.80 -3.60
CA GLN A 274 11.67 24.34 -3.12
C GLN A 274 11.30 23.84 -1.72
N LEU A 275 11.59 22.58 -1.38
CA LEU A 275 11.35 22.05 -0.03
C LEU A 275 12.24 22.71 1.02
N LEU A 276 13.52 22.94 0.70
CA LEU A 276 14.44 23.68 1.57
C LEU A 276 13.96 25.13 1.78
N GLU A 277 13.49 25.80 0.72
CA GLU A 277 12.92 27.15 0.78
C GLU A 277 11.63 27.20 1.63
N ARG A 278 10.83 26.13 1.63
CA ARG A 278 9.65 25.98 2.52
C ARG A 278 10.01 25.71 3.98
N GLY A 279 11.28 25.44 4.27
CA GLY A 279 11.79 25.32 5.64
C GLY A 279 12.11 23.90 6.10
N PHE A 280 11.82 22.86 5.28
CA PHE A 280 12.27 21.50 5.54
C PHE A 280 13.81 21.45 5.60
N LYS A 281 14.35 20.62 6.49
CA LYS A 281 15.79 20.53 6.81
C LYS A 281 16.42 19.30 6.20
N GLN A 282 15.68 18.21 6.09
CA GLN A 282 16.15 16.92 5.60
C GLN A 282 15.18 16.34 4.55
N PRO A 283 14.96 17.03 3.40
CA PRO A 283 14.14 16.47 2.32
C PRO A 283 14.88 15.31 1.66
N VAL A 284 14.24 14.14 1.60
CA VAL A 284 14.78 12.91 1.01
C VAL A 284 14.04 12.54 -0.27
N LEU A 285 14.80 12.31 -1.34
CA LEU A 285 14.29 11.82 -2.61
C LEU A 285 14.03 10.32 -2.53
N LEU A 286 12.82 9.90 -2.87
CA LEU A 286 12.51 8.53 -3.25
C LEU A 286 12.61 8.40 -4.77
N LEU A 287 13.77 7.99 -5.27
CA LEU A 287 14.00 7.69 -6.68
C LEU A 287 13.48 6.29 -6.97
N HIS A 288 12.36 6.19 -7.68
CA HIS A 288 11.51 5.02 -7.58
C HIS A 288 11.18 4.38 -8.94
N PRO A 289 12.16 3.75 -9.62
CA PRO A 289 11.92 3.05 -10.87
C PRO A 289 10.85 1.97 -10.71
N LEU A 290 9.95 1.88 -11.69
CA LEU A 290 9.02 0.76 -11.81
C LEU A 290 9.77 -0.49 -12.29
N GLY A 291 9.48 -1.63 -11.67
CA GLY A 291 10.11 -2.92 -11.95
C GLY A 291 9.17 -4.10 -12.17
N GLY A 292 7.85 -3.88 -12.21
CA GLY A 292 6.94 -4.86 -12.81
C GLY A 292 7.06 -4.88 -14.34
N TRP A 293 6.10 -5.52 -15.01
CA TRP A 293 6.06 -5.61 -16.47
C TRP A 293 6.12 -4.24 -17.14
N THR A 294 6.91 -4.16 -18.22
CA THR A 294 7.02 -3.03 -19.13
C THR A 294 6.94 -3.54 -20.57
N LYS A 295 6.51 -2.69 -21.50
CA LYS A 295 6.45 -3.03 -22.93
C LYS A 295 7.84 -3.29 -23.53
N ASP A 296 7.88 -4.05 -24.61
CA ASP A 296 9.11 -4.66 -25.18
C ASP A 296 10.19 -3.65 -25.61
N ASP A 297 9.82 -2.43 -26.00
CA ASP A 297 10.75 -1.39 -26.43
C ASP A 297 11.25 -0.47 -25.30
N ASP A 298 10.79 -0.66 -24.06
CA ASP A 298 11.35 0.03 -22.88
C ASP A 298 12.69 -0.61 -22.47
N VAL A 299 13.59 0.19 -21.89
CA VAL A 299 14.89 -0.30 -21.41
C VAL A 299 14.69 -1.27 -20.24
N PRO A 300 15.29 -2.48 -20.27
CA PRO A 300 15.16 -3.47 -19.20
C PRO A 300 15.52 -2.93 -17.82
N LEU A 301 14.87 -3.47 -16.78
CA LEU A 301 15.00 -3.00 -15.40
C LEU A 301 16.45 -3.05 -14.90
N ASP A 302 17.17 -4.15 -15.12
CA ASP A 302 18.56 -4.31 -14.67
C ASP A 302 19.49 -3.26 -15.30
N VAL A 303 19.29 -2.94 -16.58
CA VAL A 303 20.02 -1.89 -17.30
C VAL A 303 19.68 -0.52 -16.72
N ARG A 304 18.40 -0.23 -16.45
CA ARG A 304 17.98 1.02 -15.81
C ARG A 304 18.58 1.18 -14.42
N MET A 305 18.56 0.13 -13.60
CA MET A 305 19.14 0.16 -12.26
C MET A 305 20.65 0.45 -12.30
N ARG A 306 21.40 -0.19 -13.20
CA ARG A 306 22.83 0.15 -13.43
C ARG A 306 23.00 1.60 -13.87
N GLN A 307 22.14 2.10 -14.75
CA GLN A 307 22.19 3.49 -15.21
C GLN A 307 21.87 4.49 -14.09
N HIS A 308 20.88 4.22 -13.25
CA HIS A 308 20.53 5.08 -12.11
C HIS A 308 21.64 5.09 -11.07
N GLN A 309 22.27 3.94 -10.82
CA GLN A 309 23.45 3.85 -9.97
C GLN A 309 24.60 4.71 -10.50
N ALA A 310 24.85 4.71 -11.82
CA ALA A 310 25.85 5.57 -12.44
C ALA A 310 25.54 7.08 -12.29
N VAL A 311 24.26 7.47 -12.35
CA VAL A 311 23.82 8.87 -12.09
C VAL A 311 24.13 9.29 -10.65
N LEU A 312 23.93 8.39 -9.69
CA LEU A 312 24.27 8.62 -8.28
C LEU A 312 25.79 8.64 -8.07
N ASP A 313 26.56 7.76 -8.72
CA ASP A 313 28.03 7.74 -8.66
C ASP A 313 28.65 9.01 -9.25
N ALA A 314 28.04 9.57 -10.30
CA ALA A 314 28.46 10.83 -10.90
C ALA A 314 28.12 12.06 -10.05
N GLY A 315 27.34 11.92 -8.96
CA GLY A 315 26.95 13.02 -8.09
C GLY A 315 25.90 13.95 -8.67
N VAL A 316 25.24 13.58 -9.77
CA VAL A 316 24.10 14.34 -10.33
C VAL A 316 22.94 14.37 -9.33
N LEU A 317 22.73 13.26 -8.64
CA LEU A 317 21.88 13.14 -7.45
C LEU A 317 22.76 12.69 -6.28
N ARG A 318 22.50 13.21 -5.08
CA ARG A 318 23.31 12.91 -3.89
C ARG A 318 22.83 11.62 -3.23
N ARG A 319 23.76 10.73 -2.87
CA ARG A 319 23.42 9.44 -2.23
C ARG A 319 22.88 9.60 -0.82
N GLU A 320 23.41 10.56 -0.08
CA GLU A 320 23.07 10.79 1.33
C GLU A 320 21.59 11.14 1.56
N ASP A 321 20.92 11.69 0.55
CA ASP A 321 19.52 12.11 0.60
C ASP A 321 18.67 11.53 -0.55
N THR A 322 19.11 10.41 -1.13
CA THR A 322 18.35 9.65 -2.12
C THR A 322 18.20 8.19 -1.71
N VAL A 323 16.96 7.73 -1.61
CA VAL A 323 16.61 6.31 -1.51
C VAL A 323 16.26 5.81 -2.91
N LEU A 324 17.07 4.89 -3.44
CA LEU A 324 16.79 4.17 -4.68
C LEU A 324 16.07 2.86 -4.33
N ALA A 325 14.83 2.69 -4.80
CA ALA A 325 14.03 1.49 -4.58
C ALA A 325 13.20 1.15 -5.83
N ILE A 326 12.78 -0.10 -5.97
CA ILE A 326 12.00 -0.60 -7.10
C ILE A 326 10.53 -0.71 -6.69
N PHE A 327 9.65 -0.07 -7.45
CA PHE A 327 8.20 -0.20 -7.32
C PHE A 327 7.69 -1.42 -8.10
N PRO A 328 7.04 -2.41 -7.47
CA PRO A 328 6.78 -3.72 -8.10
C PRO A 328 5.61 -3.74 -9.09
N SER A 329 4.83 -2.67 -9.21
CA SER A 329 3.66 -2.64 -10.09
C SER A 329 4.02 -2.88 -11.55
N PRO A 330 3.20 -3.64 -12.30
CA PRO A 330 3.17 -3.57 -13.75
C PRO A 330 2.89 -2.13 -14.24
N MET A 331 3.51 -1.73 -15.35
CA MET A 331 3.21 -0.48 -16.04
C MET A 331 2.07 -0.70 -17.04
N MET A 332 0.97 0.01 -16.87
CA MET A 332 -0.21 -0.07 -17.72
C MET A 332 -0.12 0.85 -18.93
N TYR A 333 0.61 1.96 -18.86
CA TYR A 333 0.64 3.01 -19.89
C TYR A 333 -0.72 3.74 -20.05
N ALA A 334 -1.46 3.91 -18.96
CA ALA A 334 -2.81 4.51 -18.95
C ALA A 334 -2.83 6.02 -18.62
N GLY A 335 -1.70 6.71 -18.73
CA GLY A 335 -1.60 8.16 -18.65
C GLY A 335 -2.23 8.76 -17.37
N PRO A 336 -3.20 9.69 -17.47
CA PRO A 336 -3.82 10.35 -16.31
C PRO A 336 -4.52 9.40 -15.32
N THR A 337 -5.02 8.25 -15.78
CA THR A 337 -5.62 7.24 -14.90
C THR A 337 -4.53 6.59 -14.05
N GLU A 338 -3.42 6.20 -14.68
CA GLU A 338 -2.34 5.48 -13.99
C GLU A 338 -1.45 6.39 -13.14
N VAL A 339 -1.27 7.67 -13.48
CA VAL A 339 -0.45 8.57 -12.65
C VAL A 339 -1.04 8.77 -11.25
N GLN A 340 -2.38 8.67 -11.10
CA GLN A 340 -3.04 8.67 -9.79
C GLN A 340 -2.61 7.45 -8.97
N TRP A 341 -2.57 6.26 -9.58
CA TRP A 341 -2.05 5.03 -8.95
C TRP A 341 -0.58 5.18 -8.54
N HIS A 342 0.26 5.71 -9.42
CA HIS A 342 1.67 5.95 -9.10
C HIS A 342 1.86 6.91 -7.91
N ALA A 343 1.02 7.95 -7.81
CA ALA A 343 1.05 8.89 -6.69
C ALA A 343 0.54 8.25 -5.39
N LYS A 344 -0.62 7.60 -5.44
CA LYS A 344 -1.25 6.94 -4.29
C LYS A 344 -0.36 5.84 -3.70
N ALA A 345 0.28 5.03 -4.54
CA ALA A 345 1.22 4.01 -4.07
C ALA A 345 2.41 4.62 -3.30
N ARG A 346 2.88 5.81 -3.71
CA ARG A 346 3.99 6.51 -3.05
C ARG A 346 3.55 7.22 -1.79
N MET A 347 2.32 7.73 -1.75
CA MET A 347 1.66 8.21 -0.53
C MET A 347 1.59 7.08 0.51
N ASN A 348 1.20 5.87 0.10
CA ASN A 348 1.22 4.68 0.95
C ASN A 348 2.64 4.35 1.46
N ALA A 349 3.69 4.59 0.68
CA ALA A 349 5.08 4.46 1.11
C ALA A 349 5.62 5.64 1.95
N GLY A 350 4.80 6.65 2.26
CA GLY A 350 5.17 7.79 3.11
C GLY A 350 5.64 9.04 2.37
N ALA A 351 5.50 9.11 1.04
CA ALA A 351 5.80 10.33 0.29
C ALA A 351 4.78 11.43 0.59
N ASN A 352 5.26 12.63 0.93
CA ASN A 352 4.42 13.82 1.16
C ASN A 352 4.33 14.71 -0.09
N PHE A 353 5.27 14.53 -1.03
CA PHE A 353 5.34 15.25 -2.29
C PHE A 353 5.53 14.27 -3.45
N TYR A 354 4.92 14.56 -4.59
CA TYR A 354 5.02 13.75 -5.80
C TYR A 354 5.32 14.69 -6.97
N ILE A 355 6.40 14.40 -7.70
CA ILE A 355 6.89 15.19 -8.84
C ILE A 355 6.12 14.84 -10.11
#